data_AF-A0A251XIG5-F1
#
_entry.id   AF-A0A251XIG5-F1
#
_cell.length_a   1.000
_cell.length_b   1.000
_cell.length_c   1.000
_cell.angle_alpha   90.00
_cell.angle_beta   90.00
_cell.angle_gamma   90.00
#
_symmetry.space_group_name_H-M   'P 1'
#
loop_
_entity.id
_entity.type
_entity.pdbx_description
1 polymer ?
#
loop_
_entity_poly.entity_id
_entity_poly.type
_entity_poly.pdbx_seq_one_letter_code
_entity_poly.pdbx_strand_id
1 'polypeptide(L)'
;MFARFISILNVQAGVKTGHQADTTQLLPALASFKPTFLLAVPRVFEKVYNSSEQKAEGAGRGKVFRKAAEVAYAHSVAVDAGSVPLALKLQYKVFDALVYSKIRQAMGGRVRFAVSGSAPSASASATSTGRSASRSSRATASRRRRRR
;
A
#
# COMPACT_ATOMS: atom_id res chain seq x y z
N MET A 1 -11.95 13.94 9.09
CA MET A 1 -13.11 14.04 8.17
C MET A 1 -13.34 12.77 7.35
N PHE A 2 -12.33 12.22 6.65
CA PHE A 2 -12.50 11.05 5.78
C PHE A 2 -13.13 9.81 6.46
N ALA A 3 -12.68 9.45 7.66
CA ALA A 3 -13.26 8.33 8.41
C ALA A 3 -14.77 8.52 8.66
N ARG A 4 -15.20 9.74 9.00
CA ARG A 4 -16.61 10.05 9.28
C ARG A 4 -17.47 10.03 8.03
N PHE A 5 -16.93 10.48 6.89
CA PHE A 5 -17.60 10.35 5.59
C PHE A 5 -17.87 8.88 5.25
N ILE A 6 -16.87 8.01 5.45
CA ILE A 6 -17.03 6.59 5.15
C ILE A 6 -17.97 5.89 6.14
N SER A 7 -17.93 6.25 7.43
CA SER A 7 -18.91 5.74 8.39
C SER A 7 -20.34 6.04 7.95
N ILE A 8 -20.61 7.23 7.41
CA ILE A 8 -21.94 7.61 6.91
C ILE A 8 -22.32 6.79 5.68
N LEU A 9 -21.39 6.61 4.72
CA LEU A 9 -21.62 5.77 3.54
C LEU A 9 -21.89 4.31 3.91
N ASN A 10 -21.17 3.76 4.89
CA ASN A 10 -21.40 2.40 5.35
C ASN A 10 -22.79 2.23 5.96
N VAL A 11 -23.29 3.23 6.70
CA VAL A 11 -24.66 3.21 7.24
C VAL A 11 -25.68 3.27 6.09
N GLN A 12 -25.48 4.16 5.11
CA GLN A 12 -26.38 4.24 3.94
C GLN A 12 -26.38 2.96 3.10
N ALA A 13 -25.23 2.33 2.93
CA ALA A 13 -25.08 1.10 2.13
C ALA A 13 -25.40 -0.19 2.90
N GLY A 14 -25.81 -0.11 4.18
CA GLY A 14 -26.09 -1.29 5.01
C GLY A 14 -24.85 -2.15 5.32
N VAL A 15 -23.66 -1.56 5.27
CA VAL A 15 -22.39 -2.25 5.48
C VAL A 15 -22.08 -2.39 6.98
N LYS A 16 -21.89 -3.63 7.42
CA LYS A 16 -21.40 -3.91 8.79
C LYS A 16 -20.03 -3.27 8.98
N THR A 17 -19.89 -2.41 9.99
CA THR A 17 -18.64 -1.71 10.31
C THR A 17 -18.19 -2.05 11.73
N GLY A 18 -16.96 -2.55 11.87
CA GLY A 18 -16.32 -2.81 13.16
C GLY A 18 -15.48 -1.61 13.58
N HIS A 19 -15.58 -1.21 14.85
CA HIS A 19 -14.72 -0.20 15.44
C HIS A 19 -13.83 -0.88 16.48
N GLN A 20 -12.52 -0.66 16.36
CA GLN A 20 -11.55 -1.12 17.35
C GLN A 20 -10.72 0.09 17.78
N ALA A 21 -10.86 0.50 19.04
CA ALA A 21 -10.14 1.65 19.59
C ALA A 21 -8.68 1.30 19.92
N ASP A 22 -8.42 0.05 20.28
CA ASP A 22 -7.08 -0.41 20.63
C ASP A 22 -6.34 -0.99 19.41
N THR A 23 -5.32 -0.26 18.96
CA THR A 23 -4.46 -0.69 17.84
C THR A 23 -3.63 -1.94 18.16
N THR A 24 -3.44 -2.29 19.43
CA THR A 24 -2.77 -3.54 19.82
C THR A 24 -3.62 -4.75 19.43
N GLN A 25 -4.93 -4.66 19.63
CA GLN A 25 -5.94 -5.68 19.35
C GLN A 25 -6.47 -5.68 17.90
N LEU A 26 -5.87 -4.87 17.03
CA LEU A 26 -6.33 -4.69 15.66
C LEU A 26 -6.26 -5.97 14.82
N LEU A 27 -5.14 -6.69 14.86
CA LEU A 27 -4.96 -7.94 14.11
C LEU A 27 -5.97 -9.04 14.54
N PRO A 28 -6.14 -9.33 15.84
CA PRO A 28 -7.20 -10.23 16.32
C PRO A 28 -8.61 -9.77 15.91
N ALA A 29 -8.90 -8.47 16.01
CA ALA A 29 -10.19 -7.91 15.61
C ALA A 29 -10.46 -8.09 14.11
N LEU A 30 -9.47 -7.85 13.25
CA LEU A 30 -9.57 -8.07 11.80
C LEU A 30 -9.80 -9.55 11.47
N ALA A 31 -9.09 -10.45 12.16
CA ALA A 31 -9.23 -11.89 11.98
C ALA A 31 -10.64 -12.40 12.34
N SER A 32 -11.22 -11.87 13.41
CA SER A 32 -12.59 -12.19 13.85
C SER A 32 -13.65 -11.57 12.94
N PHE A 33 -13.51 -10.28 12.64
CA PHE A 33 -14.49 -9.51 11.87
C PHE A 33 -14.56 -9.91 10.39
N LYS A 34 -13.43 -10.37 9.82
CA LYS A 34 -13.31 -10.80 8.42
C LYS A 34 -13.84 -9.76 7.42
N PRO A 35 -13.26 -8.55 7.41
CA PRO A 35 -13.71 -7.45 6.55
C PRO A 35 -13.53 -7.77 5.07
N THR A 36 -14.39 -7.19 4.23
CA THR A 36 -14.27 -7.27 2.75
C THR A 36 -13.49 -6.09 2.18
N PHE A 37 -13.60 -4.93 2.82
CA PHE A 37 -12.85 -3.72 2.52
C PHE A 37 -12.13 -3.23 3.77
N LEU A 38 -10.85 -2.88 3.63
CA LEU A 38 -10.04 -2.32 4.69
C LEU A 38 -9.61 -0.90 4.34
N LEU A 39 -10.05 0.06 5.13
CA LEU A 39 -9.58 1.44 5.10
C LEU A 39 -8.68 1.64 6.29
N ALA A 40 -7.39 1.76 6.03
CA ALA A 40 -6.43 1.81 7.10
C ALA A 40 -5.33 2.84 6.83
N VAL A 41 -4.76 3.37 7.90
CA VAL A 41 -3.59 4.25 7.83
C VAL A 41 -2.31 3.43 7.60
N PRO A 42 -1.23 4.03 7.09
CA PRO A 42 0.03 3.31 6.79
C PRO A 42 0.53 2.42 7.94
N ARG A 43 0.41 2.90 9.19
CA ARG A 43 0.84 2.18 10.40
C ARG A 43 0.18 0.80 10.58
N VAL A 44 -1.05 0.63 10.10
CA VAL A 44 -1.75 -0.66 10.17
C VAL A 44 -1.11 -1.66 9.20
N PHE A 45 -0.83 -1.24 7.98
CA PHE A 45 -0.18 -2.08 6.97
C PHE A 45 1.23 -2.46 7.40
N GLU A 46 2.00 -1.54 7.97
CA GLU A 46 3.31 -1.82 8.58
C GLU A 46 3.21 -2.94 9.64
N LYS A 47 2.21 -2.86 10.53
CA LYS A 47 2.03 -3.87 11.58
C LYS A 47 1.66 -5.24 11.01
N VAL A 48 0.79 -5.29 10.01
CA VAL A 48 0.43 -6.54 9.32
C VAL A 48 1.65 -7.12 8.60
N TYR A 49 2.44 -6.28 7.93
CA TYR A 49 3.68 -6.68 7.25
C TYR A 49 4.69 -7.26 8.25
N ASN A 50 5.04 -6.53 9.31
CA ASN A 50 6.00 -6.97 10.33
C ASN A 50 5.55 -8.26 11.01
N SER A 51 4.26 -8.38 11.33
CA SER A 51 3.72 -9.62 11.91
C SER A 51 3.83 -10.80 10.96
N SER A 52 3.65 -10.58 9.66
CA SER A 52 3.77 -11.62 8.63
C SER A 52 5.23 -11.99 8.36
N GLU A 53 6.14 -11.01 8.35
CA GLU A 53 7.58 -11.22 8.22
C GLU A 53 8.12 -12.03 9.40
N GLN A 54 7.80 -11.64 10.64
CA GLN A 54 8.22 -12.38 11.85
C GLN A 54 7.75 -13.84 11.83
N LYS A 55 6.52 -14.10 11.38
CA LYS A 55 6.01 -15.47 11.20
C LYS A 55 6.77 -16.23 10.11
N ALA A 56 7.18 -15.55 9.04
CA ALA A 56 7.98 -16.16 7.99
C ALA A 56 9.41 -16.45 8.46
N GLU A 57 10.03 -15.54 9.23
CA GLU A 57 11.34 -15.72 9.84
C GLU A 57 11.34 -16.89 10.83
N GLY A 58 10.36 -16.96 11.73
CA GLY A 58 10.20 -18.09 12.65
C GLY A 58 9.97 -19.43 11.96
N ALA A 59 9.48 -19.42 10.71
CA ALA A 59 9.33 -20.61 9.88
C ALA A 59 10.54 -20.90 8.96
N GLY A 60 11.66 -20.16 9.11
CA GLY A 60 12.85 -20.30 8.28
C GLY A 60 12.69 -19.79 6.83
N ARG A 61 11.61 -19.05 6.55
CA ARG A 61 11.21 -18.59 5.20
C ARG A 61 11.34 -17.07 5.01
N GLY A 62 12.09 -16.37 5.85
CA GLY A 62 12.27 -14.91 5.75
C GLY A 62 12.78 -14.44 4.38
N LYS A 63 13.76 -15.15 3.79
CA LYS A 63 14.26 -14.85 2.43
C LYS A 63 13.19 -14.98 1.35
N VAL A 64 12.27 -15.94 1.50
CA VAL A 64 11.14 -16.16 0.58
C VAL A 64 10.14 -15.02 0.71
N PHE A 65 9.89 -14.54 1.94
CA PHE A 65 9.01 -13.42 2.20
C PHE A 65 9.52 -12.12 1.54
N ARG A 66 10.82 -11.83 1.66
CA ARG A 66 11.42 -10.63 1.03
C ARG A 66 11.38 -10.70 -0.50
N LYS A 67 11.70 -11.86 -1.09
CA LYS A 67 11.53 -12.08 -2.54
C LYS A 67 10.08 -11.94 -2.99
N ALA A 68 9.12 -12.39 -2.18
CA ALA A 68 7.70 -12.20 -2.48
C ALA A 68 7.31 -10.71 -2.49
N ALA A 69 7.90 -9.88 -1.62
CA ALA A 69 7.67 -8.44 -1.63
C ALA A 69 8.22 -7.79 -2.91
N GLU A 70 9.43 -8.16 -3.35
CA GLU A 70 10.01 -7.68 -4.61
C GLU A 70 9.15 -8.05 -5.82
N VAL A 71 8.68 -9.30 -5.90
CA VAL A 71 7.80 -9.77 -6.97
C VAL A 71 6.44 -9.06 -6.94
N ALA A 72 5.90 -8.79 -5.74
CA ALA A 72 4.65 -8.04 -5.61
C ALA A 72 4.80 -6.62 -6.15
N TYR A 73 5.90 -5.94 -5.82
CA TYR A 73 6.20 -4.60 -6.33
C TYR A 73 6.36 -4.60 -7.85
N ALA A 74 7.19 -5.49 -8.40
CA ALA A 74 7.39 -5.59 -9.84
C ALA A 74 6.08 -5.91 -10.58
N HIS A 75 5.24 -6.78 -10.02
CA HIS A 75 3.91 -7.08 -10.59
C HIS A 75 3.00 -5.85 -10.55
N SER A 76 2.99 -5.07 -9.46
CA SER A 76 2.20 -3.83 -9.37
C SER A 76 2.60 -2.85 -10.47
N VAL A 77 3.91 -2.59 -10.62
CA VAL A 77 4.43 -1.69 -11.66
C VAL A 77 4.07 -2.18 -13.07
N ALA A 78 4.15 -3.49 -13.32
CA ALA A 78 3.79 -4.07 -14.60
C ALA A 78 2.28 -4.01 -14.90
N VAL A 79 1.43 -4.14 -13.87
CA VAL A 79 -0.02 -3.93 -13.99
C VAL A 79 -0.32 -2.48 -14.34
N ASP A 80 0.32 -1.53 -13.66
CA ASP A 80 0.14 -0.09 -13.91
C ASP A 80 0.65 0.31 -15.31
N ALA A 81 1.72 -0.34 -15.79
CA ALA A 81 2.22 -0.19 -17.15
C ALA A 81 1.35 -0.87 -18.22
N GLY A 82 0.29 -1.59 -17.82
CA GLY A 82 -0.69 -2.22 -18.71
C GLY A 82 -0.29 -3.58 -19.29
N SER A 83 0.90 -4.11 -18.97
CA SER A 83 1.36 -5.41 -19.46
C SER A 83 2.21 -6.14 -18.42
N VAL A 84 1.78 -7.36 -18.06
CA VAL A 84 2.48 -8.21 -17.10
C VAL A 84 3.12 -9.39 -17.83
N PRO A 85 4.46 -9.53 -17.82
CA PRO A 85 5.14 -10.69 -18.39
C PRO A 85 4.64 -12.01 -17.78
N LEU A 86 4.50 -13.05 -18.61
CA LEU A 86 3.99 -14.36 -18.16
C LEU A 86 4.82 -14.97 -17.02
N ALA A 87 6.15 -14.84 -17.08
CA ALA A 87 7.04 -15.31 -16.03
C ALA A 87 6.76 -14.62 -14.69
N LEU A 88 6.55 -13.30 -14.70
CA LEU A 88 6.24 -12.52 -13.50
C LEU A 88 4.85 -12.87 -12.95
N LYS A 89 3.88 -13.09 -13.83
CA LYS A 89 2.53 -13.55 -13.45
C LYS A 89 2.56 -14.92 -12.77
N LEU A 90 3.40 -15.84 -13.25
CA LEU A 90 3.55 -17.16 -12.64
C LEU A 90 4.24 -17.08 -11.28
N GLN A 91 5.34 -16.32 -11.18
CA GLN A 91 6.00 -16.07 -9.90
C GLN A 91 5.04 -15.46 -8.88
N TYR A 92 4.27 -14.44 -9.30
CA TYR A 92 3.26 -13.81 -8.45
C TYR A 92 2.23 -14.83 -7.95
N LYS A 93 1.71 -15.71 -8.81
CA LYS A 93 0.79 -16.80 -8.40
C LYS A 93 1.42 -17.77 -7.39
N VAL A 94 2.69 -18.10 -7.54
CA VAL A 94 3.40 -18.98 -6.58
C VAL A 94 3.50 -18.29 -5.21
N PHE A 95 3.92 -17.03 -5.19
CA PHE A 95 3.98 -16.26 -3.94
C PHE A 95 2.60 -15.92 -3.37
N ASP A 96 1.56 -15.93 -4.20
CA ASP A 96 0.18 -15.79 -3.76
C ASP A 96 -0.25 -16.92 -2.83
N ALA A 97 0.06 -18.15 -3.20
CA ALA A 97 -0.23 -19.32 -2.37
C ALA A 97 0.66 -19.36 -1.11
N LEU A 98 1.95 -19.00 -1.24
CA LEU A 98 2.94 -19.19 -0.18
C LEU A 98 2.98 -18.06 0.86
N VAL A 99 2.75 -16.82 0.44
CA VAL A 99 2.98 -15.61 1.25
C VAL A 99 1.74 -14.71 1.29
N TYR A 100 1.20 -14.29 0.13
CA TYR A 100 0.11 -13.31 0.13
C TYR A 100 -1.18 -13.86 0.75
N SER A 101 -1.44 -15.16 0.62
CA SER A 101 -2.52 -15.87 1.31
C SER A 101 -2.46 -15.68 2.84
N LYS A 102 -1.27 -15.77 3.43
CA LYS A 102 -1.05 -15.62 4.87
C LYS A 102 -1.27 -14.19 5.34
N ILE A 103 -0.81 -13.21 4.56
CA ILE A 103 -1.04 -11.79 4.82
C ILE A 103 -2.55 -11.49 4.78
N ARG A 104 -3.26 -12.01 3.76
CA ARG A 104 -4.72 -11.88 3.67
C ARG A 104 -5.44 -12.54 4.85
N GLN A 105 -5.00 -13.73 5.27
CA GLN A 105 -5.54 -14.42 6.45
C GLN A 105 -5.33 -13.62 7.74
N ALA A 106 -4.18 -12.96 7.91
CA ALA A 106 -3.93 -12.09 9.06
C ALA A 106 -4.92 -10.91 9.14
N MET A 107 -5.48 -10.49 8.00
CA MET A 107 -6.52 -9.47 7.93
C MET A 107 -7.95 -10.04 7.90
N GLY A 108 -8.14 -11.34 8.17
CA GLY A 108 -9.46 -11.99 8.20
C GLY A 108 -9.87 -12.70 6.91
N GLY A 109 -8.97 -12.82 5.93
CA GLY A 109 -9.10 -13.73 4.79
C GLY A 109 -10.09 -13.32 3.69
N ARG A 110 -10.96 -12.34 3.94
CA ARG A 110 -11.95 -11.84 2.96
C ARG A 110 -11.62 -10.47 2.38
N VAL A 111 -10.50 -9.87 2.77
CA VAL A 111 -10.12 -8.54 2.29
C VAL A 111 -9.87 -8.60 0.79
N ARG A 112 -10.71 -7.90 0.02
CA ARG A 112 -10.60 -7.75 -1.44
C ARG A 112 -10.02 -6.41 -1.84
N PHE A 113 -10.26 -5.40 -1.02
CA PHE A 113 -9.85 -4.03 -1.27
C PHE A 113 -9.15 -3.50 -0.03
N ALA A 114 -8.02 -2.85 -0.23
CA ALA A 114 -7.28 -2.16 0.80
C ALA A 114 -6.95 -0.77 0.28
N VAL A 115 -7.41 0.26 0.97
CA VAL A 115 -7.13 1.65 0.61
C VAL A 115 -6.41 2.30 1.78
N SER A 116 -5.19 2.77 1.48
CA SER A 116 -4.44 3.67 2.34
C SER A 116 -4.58 5.07 1.77
N GLY A 117 -4.95 6.05 2.61
CA GLY A 117 -4.87 7.45 2.23
C GLY A 117 -3.40 7.87 1.97
N SER A 118 -3.22 8.91 1.17
CA SER A 118 -1.93 9.55 0.88
C SER A 118 -1.41 10.33 2.10
N ALA A 119 -1.04 9.61 3.15
CA ALA A 119 -0.13 10.13 4.17
C ALA A 119 1.26 9.55 3.87
N PRO A 120 2.34 10.36 3.95
CA PRO A 120 3.66 9.90 3.54
C PRO A 120 4.10 8.73 4.41
N SER A 121 4.28 7.56 3.80
CA SER A 121 4.88 6.39 4.42
C SER A 121 6.40 6.52 4.39
N ALA A 122 7.09 6.21 5.49
CA ALA A 122 8.54 6.34 5.67
C ALA A 122 9.39 5.31 4.88
N SER A 123 8.95 4.96 3.67
CA SER A 123 9.70 4.19 2.69
C SER A 123 9.39 4.71 1.28
N ALA A 124 9.44 6.03 1.11
CA ALA A 124 9.79 6.59 -0.19
C ALA A 124 11.30 6.36 -0.36
N SER A 125 11.69 5.20 -0.88
CA SER A 125 13.03 5.05 -1.44
C SER A 125 13.15 6.04 -2.59
N ALA A 126 13.90 7.10 -2.30
CA ALA A 126 14.33 8.12 -3.24
C ALA A 126 14.80 7.50 -4.55
N THR A 127 14.23 7.93 -5.68
CA THR A 127 14.93 8.11 -6.96
C THR A 127 14.04 8.92 -7.92
N SER A 128 14.59 10.02 -8.41
CA SER A 128 14.12 10.86 -9.55
C SER A 128 12.97 11.85 -9.34
N THR A 129 13.21 12.91 -8.57
CA THR A 129 12.69 14.24 -8.94
C THR A 129 13.73 15.32 -8.66
N GLY A 130 14.93 15.11 -9.20
CA GLY A 130 15.89 16.18 -9.41
C GLY A 130 15.96 16.42 -10.91
N ARG A 131 15.75 17.68 -11.32
CA ARG A 131 15.96 18.24 -12.67
C ARG A 131 14.72 18.42 -13.56
N SER A 132 13.83 19.32 -13.16
CA SER A 132 13.13 20.18 -14.12
C SER A 132 12.55 21.44 -13.46
N ALA A 133 13.42 22.28 -12.89
CA ALA A 133 13.03 23.63 -12.45
C ALA A 133 14.25 24.56 -12.33
N SER A 134 15.03 24.76 -13.40
CA SER A 134 16.04 25.85 -13.42
C SER A 134 16.41 26.37 -14.81
N ARG A 135 15.54 26.23 -15.81
CA ARG A 135 15.73 26.86 -17.13
C ARG A 135 14.44 27.50 -17.64
N SER A 136 13.90 28.48 -16.91
CA SER A 136 12.91 29.43 -17.49
C SER A 136 12.82 30.75 -16.72
N SER A 137 13.95 31.26 -16.20
CA SER A 137 14.00 32.57 -15.52
C SER A 137 15.18 33.46 -15.96
N ARG A 138 15.73 33.22 -17.17
CA ARG A 138 16.76 34.09 -17.77
C ARG A 138 16.35 34.77 -19.08
N ALA A 139 15.08 34.69 -19.48
CA ALA A 139 14.63 35.27 -20.75
C ALA A 139 13.76 36.55 -20.63
N THR A 140 13.43 37.02 -19.42
CA THR A 140 12.47 38.15 -19.26
C THR A 140 13.04 39.38 -18.54
N ALA A 141 14.35 39.42 -18.28
CA ALA A 141 15.01 40.53 -17.58
C ALA A 141 15.99 41.35 -18.46
N SER A 142 15.88 41.29 -19.80
CA SER A 142 16.70 42.12 -20.71
C SER A 142 15.91 43.12 -21.57
N ARG A 143 14.59 43.24 -21.40
CA ARG A 143 13.75 44.12 -22.25
C ARG A 143 13.08 45.29 -21.52
N ARG A 144 13.67 45.76 -20.43
CA ARG A 144 13.20 46.95 -19.69
C ARG A 144 14.35 47.87 -19.26
N ARG A 145 15.31 48.10 -20.16
CA ARG A 145 16.37 49.12 -20.02
C ARG A 145 16.75 49.78 -21.36
N ARG A 146 15.76 49.93 -22.24
CA ARG A 146 15.80 50.78 -23.44
C ARG A 146 14.39 51.29 -23.72
N ARG A 147 13.96 52.30 -22.94
CA ARG A 147 13.00 53.36 -23.28
C ARG A 147 12.52 53.98 -21.96
N ARG A 148 12.90 55.25 -21.79
CA ARG A 148 12.66 56.16 -20.68
C ARG A 148 13.68 56.04 -19.56
#